data_AF-A0A930MZ57-F1
#
_entry.id   AF-A0A930MZ57-F1
#
_cell.length_a   1.000
_cell.length_b   1.000
_cell.length_c   1.000
_cell.angle_alpha   90.00
_cell.angle_beta   90.00
_cell.angle_gamma   90.00
#
_symmetry.space_group_name_H-M   'P 1'
#
loop_
_entity.id
_entity.type
_entity.pdbx_description
1 polymer ?
#
loop_
_entity_poly.entity_id
_entity_poly.type
_entity_poly.pdbx_seq_one_letter_code
_entity_poly.pdbx_strand_id
1 'polypeptide(L)'
;MKSLKQDIRYYQAILSYADKHGVTKAAIKYRTYRQFIYRLRNRYDATHTFFSFEDFKAQLARRNREYNNFPMRPLGWKSPREALSLFLSCV
;
A
#
# COMPACT_ATOMS: atom_id res chain seq x y z
N MET A 1 -10.43 2.02 18.41
CA MET A 1 -9.70 2.21 17.13
C MET A 1 -9.29 0.84 16.61
N LYS A 2 -9.56 0.48 15.34
CA LYS A 2 -9.08 -0.79 14.78
C LYS A 2 -7.56 -0.71 14.56
N SER A 3 -6.83 -1.78 14.86
CA SER A 3 -5.38 -1.80 14.71
C SER A 3 -4.97 -2.16 13.28
N LEU A 4 -3.95 -1.48 12.76
CA LEU A 4 -3.42 -1.71 11.41
C LEU A 4 -3.07 -3.19 11.15
N LYS A 5 -2.54 -3.88 12.17
CA LYS A 5 -2.22 -5.32 12.11
C LYS A 5 -3.47 -6.18 11.94
N GLN A 6 -4.59 -5.80 12.57
CA GLN A 6 -5.84 -6.55 12.46
C GLN A 6 -6.45 -6.44 11.06
N ASP A 7 -6.40 -5.26 10.45
CA ASP A 7 -6.89 -5.05 9.09
C ASP A 7 -6.04 -5.83 8.07
N ILE A 8 -4.70 -5.82 8.22
CA ILE A 8 -3.81 -6.60 7.35
C ILE A 8 -4.12 -8.09 7.42
N ARG A 9 -4.28 -8.65 8.62
CA ARG A 9 -4.64 -10.06 8.82
C ARG A 9 -5.99 -10.40 8.17
N TYR A 10 -6.97 -9.51 8.33
CA TYR A 10 -8.29 -9.67 7.72
C TYR A 10 -8.20 -9.72 6.19
N TYR A 11 -7.41 -8.82 5.58
CA TYR A 11 -7.21 -8.81 4.13
C TYR A 11 -6.47 -10.04 3.60
N GLN A 12 -5.44 -10.51 4.31
CA GLN A 12 -4.74 -11.76 3.99
C GLN A 12 -5.68 -12.97 4.06
N ALA A 13 -6.60 -13.00 5.03
CA ALA A 13 -7.60 -14.05 5.13
C ALA A 13 -8.59 -14.06 3.95
N ILE A 14 -9.03 -12.88 3.47
CA ILE A 14 -9.88 -12.78 2.27
C ILE A 14 -9.15 -13.31 1.04
N LEU A 15 -7.90 -12.90 0.81
CA LEU A 15 -7.12 -13.30 -0.36
C LEU A 15 -6.84 -14.80 -0.37
N SER A 16 -6.31 -15.35 0.73
CA SER A 16 -6.03 -16.79 0.85
C SER A 16 -7.27 -17.67 0.68
N TYR A 17 -8.46 -17.20 1.08
CA TYR A 17 -9.71 -17.90 0.82
C TYR A 17 -10.15 -17.78 -0.65
N ALA A 18 -9.97 -16.60 -1.26
CA ALA A 18 -10.27 -16.37 -2.67
C ALA A 18 -9.38 -17.20 -3.60
N ASP A 19 -8.12 -17.44 -3.24
CA ASP A 19 -7.21 -18.28 -4.03
C ASP A 19 -7.64 -19.76 -4.01
N LYS A 20 -8.13 -20.24 -2.87
CA LYS A 20 -8.58 -21.63 -2.69
C LYS A 20 -9.96 -21.91 -3.30
N HIS A 21 -10.86 -20.94 -3.24
CA HIS A 21 -12.28 -21.17 -3.52
C HIS A 21 -12.86 -20.27 -4.62
N GLY A 22 -12.08 -19.31 -5.13
CA GLY A 22 -12.50 -18.33 -6.12
C GLY A 22 -13.11 -17.07 -5.51
N VAL A 23 -13.00 -15.98 -6.27
CA VAL A 23 -13.40 -14.62 -5.85
C VAL A 23 -14.89 -14.51 -5.53
N THR A 24 -15.76 -15.24 -6.24
CA THR A 24 -17.22 -15.22 -6.00
C THR A 24 -17.57 -15.76 -4.62
N LYS A 25 -16.98 -16.90 -4.22
CA LYS A 25 -17.24 -17.52 -2.93
C LYS A 25 -16.68 -16.66 -1.78
N ALA A 26 -15.51 -16.06 -2.00
CA ALA A 26 -14.92 -15.12 -1.05
C ALA A 26 -15.79 -13.86 -0.84
N ALA A 27 -16.27 -13.27 -1.93
CA ALA A 27 -17.16 -12.10 -1.90
C ALA A 27 -18.41 -12.38 -1.06
N ILE A 28 -19.06 -13.52 -1.28
CA ILE A 28 -20.24 -13.95 -0.51
C ILE A 28 -19.87 -14.14 0.98
N LYS A 29 -18.82 -14.92 1.28
CA LYS A 29 -18.41 -15.25 2.66
C LYS A 29 -18.09 -14.02 3.50
N TYR A 30 -17.34 -13.08 2.93
CA TYR A 30 -16.89 -11.88 3.64
C TYR A 30 -17.83 -10.69 3.45
N ARG A 31 -18.98 -10.86 2.77
CA ARG A 31 -19.96 -9.82 2.48
C ARG A 31 -19.34 -8.60 1.80
N THR A 32 -18.50 -8.88 0.80
CA THR A 32 -17.83 -7.88 -0.03
C THR A 32 -18.17 -8.08 -1.50
N TYR A 33 -17.85 -7.11 -2.35
CA TYR A 33 -18.04 -7.22 -3.80
C TYR A 33 -16.75 -7.71 -4.48
N ARG A 34 -16.88 -8.37 -5.63
CA ARG A 34 -15.72 -9.00 -6.33
C ARG A 34 -14.60 -8.01 -6.67
N GLN A 35 -14.96 -6.79 -7.11
CA GLN A 35 -13.97 -5.75 -7.42
C GLN A 35 -13.17 -5.30 -6.20
N PHE A 36 -13.70 -5.45 -4.98
CA PHE A 36 -12.94 -5.16 -3.75
C PHE A 36 -11.79 -6.14 -3.62
N ILE A 37 -12.09 -7.43 -3.80
CA ILE A 37 -11.10 -8.50 -3.73
C ILE A 37 -10.04 -8.33 -4.82
N TYR A 38 -10.40 -7.94 -6.05
CA TYR A 38 -9.40 -7.63 -7.08
C TYR A 38 -8.52 -6.42 -6.74
N ARG A 39 -9.09 -5.34 -6.20
CA ARG A 39 -8.30 -4.19 -5.72
C ARG A 39 -7.39 -4.56 -4.55
N LEU A 40 -7.89 -5.41 -3.66
CA LEU A 40 -7.15 -5.92 -2.52
C LEU A 40 -6.00 -6.80 -2.98
N ARG A 41 -6.26 -7.64 -3.98
CA ARG A 41 -5.28 -8.46 -4.66
C ARG A 41 -4.21 -7.56 -5.30
N ASN A 42 -4.57 -6.57 -6.12
CA ASN A 42 -3.57 -5.65 -6.67
C ASN A 42 -2.75 -4.87 -5.61
N ARG A 43 -3.30 -4.68 -4.41
CA ARG A 43 -2.62 -3.97 -3.31
C ARG A 43 -1.72 -4.87 -2.46
N TYR A 44 -2.10 -6.12 -2.25
CA TYR A 44 -1.49 -7.04 -1.28
C TYR A 44 -1.07 -8.39 -1.86
N ASP A 45 -1.46 -8.70 -3.09
CA ASP A 45 -1.01 -9.87 -3.83
C ASP A 45 0.41 -9.63 -4.30
N ALA A 46 1.26 -10.56 -3.89
CA ALA A 46 2.69 -10.38 -3.83
C ALA A 46 3.32 -10.71 -5.19
N THR A 47 3.63 -9.67 -5.96
CA THR A 47 4.85 -9.63 -6.77
C THR A 47 5.84 -8.57 -6.28
N HIS A 48 5.66 -8.04 -5.06
CA HIS A 48 6.78 -7.48 -4.31
C HIS A 48 7.47 -8.63 -3.57
N THR A 49 8.03 -9.56 -4.33
CA THR A 49 8.99 -10.52 -3.79
C THR A 49 10.28 -9.75 -3.54
N PHE A 50 10.69 -9.68 -2.29
CA PHE A 50 12.03 -9.22 -1.96
C PHE A 50 12.93 -10.44 -1.98
N PHE A 51 14.02 -10.38 -2.74
CA PHE A 51 14.96 -11.50 -2.84
C PHE A 51 15.77 -11.67 -1.53
N SER A 52 15.83 -10.63 -0.71
CA SER A 52 16.48 -10.60 0.61
C SER A 52 15.96 -9.46 1.49
N PHE A 53 16.34 -9.45 2.78
CA PHE A 53 16.01 -8.33 3.68
C PHE A 53 16.66 -7.00 3.26
N GLU A 54 17.83 -7.06 2.63
CA GLU A 54 18.50 -5.86 2.11
C GLU A 54 17.79 -5.31 0.87
N ASP A 55 17.28 -6.19 -0.01
CA ASP A 55 16.45 -5.80 -1.14
C ASP A 55 15.16 -5.10 -0.67
N PHE A 56 14.54 -5.59 0.41
CA PHE A 56 13.42 -4.91 1.06
C PHE A 56 13.77 -3.47 1.49
N LYS A 57 14.90 -3.28 2.18
CA LYS A 57 15.35 -1.93 2.58
C LYS A 57 15.60 -1.03 1.38
N ALA A 58 16.24 -1.56 0.34
CA ALA A 58 16.52 -0.81 -0.89
C ALA A 58 15.24 -0.36 -1.60
N GLN A 59 14.26 -1.27 -1.75
CA GLN A 59 12.97 -0.96 -2.35
C GLN A 59 12.17 0.05 -1.51
N LEU A 60 12.21 -0.06 -0.18
CA LEU A 60 11.59 0.90 0.74
C LEU A 60 12.23 2.30 0.60
N ALA A 61 13.57 2.37 0.56
CA ALA A 61 14.30 3.61 0.38
C ALA A 61 13.96 4.28 -0.96
N ARG A 62 13.88 3.50 -2.06
CA ARG A 62 13.46 3.99 -3.37
C ARG A 62 12.06 4.61 -3.31
N ARG A 63 11.09 3.88 -2.74
CA ARG A 63 9.70 4.35 -2.63
C ARG A 63 9.59 5.63 -1.80
N ASN A 64 10.32 5.72 -0.70
CA ASN A 64 10.39 6.93 0.12
C ASN A 64 10.99 8.11 -0.67
N ARG A 65 12.04 7.87 -1.46
CA ARG A 65 12.65 8.90 -2.32
C ARG A 65 11.67 9.41 -3.38
N GLU A 66 10.96 8.50 -4.06
CA GLU A 66 9.93 8.82 -5.05
C GLU A 66 8.80 9.64 -4.41
N TYR A 67 8.25 9.18 -3.29
CA TYR A 67 7.18 9.88 -2.57
C TYR A 67 7.61 11.27 -2.12
N ASN A 68 8.81 11.40 -1.56
CA ASN A 68 9.35 12.69 -1.11
C ASN A 68 9.62 13.67 -2.25
N ASN A 69 9.73 13.18 -3.49
CA ASN A 69 9.90 13.98 -4.71
C ASN A 69 8.61 14.14 -5.52
N PHE A 70 7.52 13.50 -5.13
CA PHE A 70 6.29 13.55 -5.90
C PHE A 70 5.50 14.83 -5.57
N PRO A 71 5.16 15.68 -6.56
CA PRO A 71 4.38 16.87 -6.32
C PRO A 71 2.96 16.52 -5.85
N MET A 72 2.50 17.12 -4.75
CA MET A 72 1.19 16.80 -4.18
C MET A 72 0.30 18.03 -3.97
N ARG A 73 -0.99 17.86 -4.27
CA ARG A 73 -1.99 18.94 -4.25
C ARG A 73 -2.06 19.72 -2.93
N PRO A 74 -2.01 19.09 -1.73
CA PRO A 74 -2.04 19.83 -0.46
C PRO A 74 -0.87 20.81 -0.25
N LEU A 75 0.27 20.58 -0.91
CA LEU A 75 1.46 21.43 -0.83
C LEU A 75 1.52 22.46 -1.97
N GLY A 76 0.40 22.70 -2.66
CA GLY A 76 0.36 23.56 -3.84
C GLY A 76 1.10 22.96 -5.03
N TRP A 77 1.01 21.64 -5.21
CA TRP A 77 1.72 20.88 -6.26
C TRP A 77 3.25 20.90 -6.13
N LYS A 78 3.76 21.15 -4.92
CA LYS A 78 5.16 20.93 -4.55
C LYS A 78 5.34 19.56 -3.95
N SER A 79 6.53 19.01 -4.07
CA SER A 79 6.90 17.78 -3.38
C SER A 79 7.17 18.04 -1.89
N PRO A 80 7.04 17.02 -1.02
CA PRO A 80 7.39 17.17 0.39
C PRO A 80 8.80 17.72 0.63
N ARG A 81 9.78 17.30 -0.18
CA ARG A 81 11.16 17.79 -0.10
C ARG A 81 11.27 19.27 -0.46
N GLU A 82 10.59 19.71 -1.52
CA GLU A 82 10.56 21.13 -1.90
C GLU A 82 9.88 21.99 -0.84
N ALA A 83 8.75 21.52 -0.30
CA ALA A 83 8.05 22.22 0.76
C ALA A 83 8.92 22.37 2.02
N LEU A 84 9.65 21.31 2.40
CA LEU A 84 10.59 21.36 3.52
C LEU A 84 11.76 22.33 3.24
N SER A 85 12.33 22.29 2.02
CA SER A 85 13.40 23.20 1.63
C SER A 85 12.96 24.66 1.70
N LEU A 86 11.75 24.96 1.23
CA LEU A 86 11.19 26.32 1.29
C LEU A 86 10.95 26.78 2.72
N PHE A 87 10.41 25.88 3.56
CA PHE A 87 10.21 26.16 4.98
C PHE A 87 11.53 26.47 5.69
N LEU A 88 12.57 25.65 5.47
CA LEU A 88 13.88 25.84 6.09
C LEU A 88 14.64 27.05 5.54
N SER A 89 14.42 27.44 4.28
CA SER A 89 15.04 28.64 3.70
C SER A 89 14.43 29.96 4.20
N CYS A 90 13.28 29.88 4.87
CA CYS A 90 12.57 31.04 5.40
C CYS A 90 12.93 31.35 6.86
N VAL A 91 13.75 30.50 7.48
CA VAL A 91 14.32 30.66 8.83
C VAL A 91 15.76 31.14 8.70
#